data_AF-G3UWP7-F1
#
_entry.id   AF-G3UWP7-F1
#
_cell.length_a   1.000
_cell.length_b   1.000
_cell.length_c   1.000
_cell.angle_alpha   90.00
_cell.angle_beta   90.00
_cell.angle_gamma   90.00
#
_symmetry.space_group_name_H-M   'P 1'
#
loop_
_entity.id
_entity.type
_entity.pdbx_description
1 polymer ?
#
loop_
_entity_poly.entity_id
_entity_poly.type
_entity_poly.pdbx_seq_one_letter_code
_entity_poly.pdbx_strand_id
1 'polypeptide(L)'
;FSGEVDCLNPQAPCTQPPSCYVELKTSKEMHSPGQWRSFYRHKLLKWWAQSFLPGVPHVVAGFRNPEGFVCSLKTFPTMEMFENVRNDREGWNPSVCMNFCAAFLSFAQSTVVQDDPR
;
A
#
# COMPACT_ATOMS: atom_id res chain seq x y z
N PHE A 1 14.42 8.97 0.46
CA PHE A 1 13.75 7.69 0.75
C PHE A 1 14.18 6.71 -0.33
N SER A 2 14.50 5.47 0.00
CA SER A 2 14.78 4.41 -0.97
C SER A 2 13.84 3.26 -0.64
N GLY A 3 13.18 2.71 -1.66
CA GLY A 3 12.27 1.58 -1.55
C GLY A 3 12.58 0.59 -2.67
N GLU A 4 12.44 -0.69 -2.36
CA GLU A 4 12.45 -1.74 -3.37
C GLU A 4 11.23 -1.58 -4.30
N VAL A 5 11.38 -2.01 -5.56
CA VAL A 5 10.35 -1.88 -6.61
C VAL A 5 10.31 -3.20 -7.38
N ASP A 6 9.15 -3.85 -7.39
CA ASP A 6 8.99 -5.16 -8.01
C ASP A 6 9.17 -5.13 -9.54
N CYS A 7 8.47 -4.22 -10.23
CA CYS A 7 8.55 -4.13 -11.69
C CYS A 7 8.07 -2.78 -12.25
N LEU A 8 8.13 -2.66 -13.59
CA LEU A 8 7.58 -1.53 -14.36
C LEU A 8 6.46 -2.00 -15.28
N ASN A 9 5.49 -1.12 -15.55
CA ASN A 9 4.50 -1.29 -16.60
C ASN A 9 5.02 -0.67 -17.91
N PRO A 10 5.35 -1.47 -18.93
CA PRO A 10 5.89 -0.96 -20.20
C PRO A 10 4.85 -0.17 -21.00
N GLN A 11 3.57 -0.32 -20.68
CA GLN A 11 2.44 0.36 -21.31
C GLN A 11 1.95 1.57 -20.48
N ALA A 12 2.68 1.96 -19.43
CA ALA A 12 2.32 3.13 -18.63
C ALA A 12 2.31 4.41 -19.49
N PRO A 13 1.34 5.33 -19.31
CA PRO A 13 1.30 6.60 -20.03
C PRO A 13 2.55 7.46 -19.82
N CYS A 14 3.15 7.37 -18.63
CA CYS A 14 4.42 7.98 -18.30
C CYS A 14 5.43 6.87 -17.99
N THR A 15 6.52 6.84 -18.75
CA THR A 15 7.60 5.83 -18.61
C THR A 15 8.65 6.22 -17.59
N GLN A 16 8.55 7.43 -17.01
CA GLN A 16 9.49 7.92 -16.01
C GLN A 16 9.15 7.36 -14.62
N PRO A 17 10.15 6.84 -13.88
CA PRO A 17 10.00 6.56 -12.45
C PRO A 17 9.53 7.78 -11.63
N PRO A 18 8.73 7.58 -10.56
CA PRO A 18 8.11 6.31 -10.14
C PRO A 18 6.80 5.99 -10.87
N SER A 19 6.32 6.87 -11.76
CA SER A 19 5.01 6.76 -12.43
C SER A 19 4.84 5.54 -13.32
N CYS A 20 5.92 4.88 -13.72
CA CYS A 20 5.90 3.63 -14.48
C CYS A 20 5.98 2.37 -13.60
N TYR A 21 6.19 2.50 -12.30
CA TYR A 21 6.36 1.37 -11.40
C TYR A 21 5.04 0.68 -11.04
N VAL A 22 5.15 -0.61 -10.71
CA VAL A 22 4.05 -1.44 -10.23
C VAL A 22 4.56 -2.28 -9.07
N GLU A 23 3.76 -2.33 -8.01
CA GLU A 23 3.95 -3.25 -6.89
C GLU A 23 3.13 -4.52 -7.13
N LEU A 24 3.72 -5.69 -6.87
CA LEU A 24 3.08 -6.99 -7.02
C LEU A 24 2.77 -7.58 -5.65
N LYS A 25 1.52 -8.00 -5.45
CA LYS A 25 1.07 -8.61 -4.20
C LYS A 25 0.33 -9.90 -4.45
N THR A 26 0.29 -10.76 -3.43
CA THR A 26 -0.58 -11.92 -3.43
C THR A 26 -1.45 -11.99 -2.17
N SER A 27 -2.63 -12.55 -2.31
CA SER A 27 -3.52 -12.84 -1.17
C SER A 27 -4.29 -14.13 -1.40
N LYS A 28 -4.83 -14.73 -0.33
CA LYS A 28 -5.82 -15.80 -0.48
C LYS A 28 -7.09 -15.22 -1.11
N GLU A 29 -7.77 -15.99 -1.95
CA GLU A 29 -9.12 -15.66 -2.41
C GLU A 29 -10.08 -15.45 -1.24
N MET A 30 -11.03 -14.54 -1.47
CA MET A 30 -12.04 -14.15 -0.49
C MET A 30 -13.41 -14.33 -1.11
N HIS A 31 -14.24 -15.12 -0.45
CA HIS A 31 -15.56 -15.51 -0.96
C HIS A 31 -16.71 -14.93 -0.14
N SER A 32 -16.40 -14.18 0.93
CA SER A 32 -17.40 -13.54 1.78
C SER A 32 -17.15 -12.03 1.93
N PRO A 33 -18.21 -11.22 2.09
CA PRO A 33 -18.06 -9.79 2.35
C PRO A 33 -17.23 -9.48 3.61
N GLY A 34 -17.31 -10.33 4.64
CA GLY A 34 -16.54 -10.16 5.88
C GLY A 34 -15.03 -10.32 5.67
N GLN A 35 -14.62 -11.29 4.84
CA GLN A 35 -13.20 -11.45 4.46
C GLN A 35 -12.68 -10.23 3.70
N TRP A 36 -13.46 -9.74 2.73
CA TRP A 36 -13.12 -8.53 1.97
C TRP A 36 -12.99 -7.30 2.88
N ARG A 37 -13.91 -7.11 3.83
CA ARG A 37 -13.85 -6.02 4.81
C ARG A 37 -12.58 -6.09 5.65
N SER A 38 -12.25 -7.27 6.18
CA SER A 38 -11.01 -7.48 6.95
C SER A 38 -9.75 -7.20 6.12
N PHE A 39 -9.72 -7.67 4.87
CA PHE A 39 -8.63 -7.39 3.95
C PHE A 39 -8.48 -5.87 3.70
N TYR A 40 -9.56 -5.14 3.41
CA TYR A 40 -9.52 -3.71 3.15
C TYR A 40 -9.08 -2.90 4.38
N ARG A 41 -9.52 -3.28 5.58
CA ARG A 41 -9.12 -2.61 6.82
C ARG A 41 -7.65 -2.82 7.17
N HIS A 42 -7.14 -4.05 7.03
CA HIS A 42 -5.86 -4.41 7.64
C HIS A 42 -4.74 -4.63 6.64
N LYS A 43 -5.01 -5.32 5.52
CA LYS A 43 -3.98 -5.68 4.54
C LYS A 43 -3.81 -4.59 3.50
N LEU A 44 -4.92 -4.05 2.97
CA LEU A 44 -4.89 -2.99 1.98
C LEU A 44 -4.25 -1.71 2.55
N LEU A 45 -4.45 -1.39 3.84
CA LEU A 45 -3.75 -0.28 4.51
C LEU A 45 -2.22 -0.40 4.38
N LYS A 46 -1.66 -1.59 4.62
CA LYS A 46 -0.21 -1.80 4.53
C LYS A 46 0.29 -1.63 3.10
N TRP A 47 -0.47 -2.13 2.12
CA TRP A 47 -0.14 -1.97 0.71
C TRP A 47 -0.20 -0.50 0.29
N TRP A 48 -1.26 0.22 0.71
CA TRP A 48 -1.38 1.64 0.49
C TRP A 48 -0.18 2.40 1.07
N ALA A 49 0.18 2.18 2.34
CA ALA A 49 1.29 2.88 2.97
C ALA A 49 2.63 2.59 2.27
N GLN A 50 2.87 1.33 1.88
CA GLN A 50 4.10 0.95 1.17
C GLN A 50 4.19 1.61 -0.21
N SER A 51 3.10 1.68 -0.98
CA SER A 51 3.12 2.20 -2.35
C SER A 51 2.93 3.72 -2.43
N PHE A 52 2.21 4.32 -1.48
CA PHE A 52 1.93 5.75 -1.44
C PHE A 52 3.19 6.58 -1.19
N LEU A 53 4.01 6.20 -0.21
CA LEU A 53 5.22 6.94 0.18
C LEU A 53 6.27 7.05 -0.95
N PRO A 54 6.62 5.98 -1.69
CA PRO A 54 7.52 6.06 -2.84
C PRO A 54 6.85 6.54 -4.14
N GLY A 55 5.53 6.76 -4.14
CA GLY A 55 4.80 7.25 -5.30
C GLY A 55 4.52 6.19 -6.37
N VAL A 56 4.44 4.91 -6.01
CA VAL A 56 4.08 3.82 -6.93
C VAL A 56 2.58 3.89 -7.22
N PRO A 57 2.15 4.08 -8.48
CA PRO A 57 0.75 4.39 -8.80
C PRO A 57 -0.20 3.20 -8.71
N HIS A 58 0.29 1.97 -8.89
CA HIS A 58 -0.55 0.78 -8.96
C HIS A 58 0.03 -0.38 -8.16
N VAL A 59 -0.86 -1.11 -7.49
CA VAL A 59 -0.59 -2.43 -6.92
C VAL A 59 -1.41 -3.46 -7.67
N VAL A 60 -0.78 -4.49 -8.22
CA VAL A 60 -1.46 -5.63 -8.86
C VAL A 60 -1.45 -6.81 -7.91
N ALA A 61 -2.65 -7.28 -7.53
CA ALA A 61 -2.82 -8.36 -6.58
C ALA A 61 -3.31 -9.64 -7.26
N GLY A 62 -2.56 -10.72 -7.12
CA GLY A 62 -3.01 -12.08 -7.45
C GLY A 62 -3.72 -12.73 -6.26
N PHE A 63 -4.97 -13.13 -6.43
CA PHE A 63 -5.70 -13.91 -5.43
C PHE A 63 -5.59 -15.39 -5.76
N ARG A 64 -5.08 -16.16 -4.79
CA ARG A 64 -4.77 -17.58 -4.96
C ARG A 64 -5.69 -18.50 -4.17
N ASN A 65 -5.92 -19.68 -4.71
CA ASN A 65 -6.59 -20.78 -4.03
C ASN A 65 -5.65 -21.44 -2.98
N PRO A 66 -6.15 -22.37 -2.14
CA PRO A 66 -5.34 -23.08 -1.15
C PRO A 66 -4.18 -23.88 -1.74
N GLU A 67 -4.30 -24.35 -2.97
CA GLU A 67 -3.29 -25.11 -3.70
C GLU A 67 -2.16 -24.21 -4.25
N GLY A 68 -2.30 -22.89 -4.13
CA GLY A 68 -1.28 -21.91 -4.49
C GLY A 68 -1.40 -21.32 -5.90
N PHE A 69 -2.41 -21.72 -6.67
CA PHE A 69 -2.66 -21.18 -8.00
C PHE A 69 -3.36 -19.82 -7.92
N VAL A 70 -2.89 -18.85 -8.71
CA VAL A 70 -3.56 -17.56 -8.84
C VAL A 70 -4.80 -17.73 -9.71
N CYS A 71 -5.97 -17.44 -9.12
CA CYS A 71 -7.27 -17.62 -9.74
C CYS A 71 -7.84 -16.31 -10.29
N SER A 72 -7.43 -15.16 -9.74
CA SER A 72 -7.84 -13.85 -10.23
C SER A 72 -6.78 -12.77 -9.97
N LEU A 73 -6.83 -11.71 -10.78
CA LEU A 73 -6.01 -10.52 -10.61
C LEU A 73 -6.91 -9.31 -10.33
N LYS A 74 -6.45 -8.40 -9.48
CA LYS A 74 -7.07 -7.08 -9.29
C LYS A 74 -5.98 -6.01 -9.22
N THR A 75 -6.15 -4.96 -9.99
CA THR A 75 -5.33 -3.76 -9.89
C THR A 75 -5.98 -2.78 -8.92
N PHE A 76 -5.17 -2.24 -8.00
CA PHE A 76 -5.56 -1.20 -7.07
C PHE A 76 -4.76 0.07 -7.39
N PRO A 77 -5.40 1.14 -7.88
CA PRO A 77 -4.78 2.45 -7.95
C PRO A 77 -4.47 2.92 -6.53
N THR A 78 -3.21 3.26 -6.24
CA THR A 78 -2.74 3.58 -4.89
C THR A 78 -3.55 4.73 -4.28
N MET A 79 -3.81 5.78 -5.06
CA MET A 79 -4.57 6.94 -4.60
C MET A 79 -6.05 6.67 -4.34
N GLU A 80 -6.60 5.56 -4.84
CA GLU A 80 -8.02 5.22 -4.70
C GLU A 80 -8.25 4.06 -3.70
N MET A 81 -7.19 3.49 -3.13
CA MET A 81 -7.33 2.35 -2.22
C MET A 81 -8.24 2.64 -1.03
N PHE A 82 -8.18 3.86 -0.49
CA PHE A 82 -8.98 4.28 0.65
C PHE A 82 -10.49 4.31 0.35
N GLU A 83 -10.90 4.36 -0.92
CA GLU A 83 -12.31 4.27 -1.33
C GLU A 83 -12.97 2.99 -0.83
N ASN A 84 -12.21 1.89 -0.78
CA ASN A 84 -12.70 0.58 -0.32
C ASN A 84 -13.07 0.58 1.18
N VAL A 85 -12.63 1.59 1.93
CA VAL A 85 -12.93 1.75 3.36
C VAL A 85 -13.61 3.09 3.68
N ARG A 86 -13.94 3.93 2.68
CA ARG A 86 -14.49 5.28 2.90
C ARG A 86 -15.75 5.28 3.76
N ASN A 87 -16.64 4.32 3.54
CA ASN A 87 -17.91 4.19 4.27
C ASN A 87 -17.82 3.24 5.48
N ASP A 88 -16.63 2.75 5.80
CA ASP A 88 -16.40 1.87 6.93
C ASP A 88 -15.95 2.70 8.14
N ARG A 89 -16.78 2.72 9.20
CA ARG A 89 -16.48 3.48 10.42
C ARG A 89 -15.22 3.03 11.15
N GLU A 90 -14.81 1.77 10.96
CA GLU A 90 -13.56 1.22 11.50
C GLU A 90 -12.48 1.12 10.42
N GLY A 91 -12.72 1.74 9.27
CA GLY A 91 -11.76 1.90 8.19
C GLY A 91 -10.65 2.88 8.57
N TRP A 92 -9.50 2.75 7.91
CA TRP A 92 -8.41 3.69 8.04
C TRP A 92 -8.69 4.95 7.21
N ASN A 93 -8.10 6.08 7.63
CA ASN A 93 -8.19 7.35 6.92
C ASN A 93 -6.78 7.79 6.50
N PRO A 94 -6.53 8.06 5.20
CA PRO A 94 -5.19 8.39 4.71
C PRO A 94 -4.60 9.63 5.37
N SER A 95 -5.42 10.65 5.66
CA SER A 95 -4.98 11.87 6.35
C SER A 95 -4.57 11.58 7.79
N VAL A 96 -5.30 10.70 8.51
CA VAL A 96 -4.92 10.28 9.87
C VAL A 96 -3.57 9.55 9.85
N CYS A 97 -3.39 8.62 8.90
CA CYS A 97 -2.12 7.91 8.73
C CYS A 97 -0.94 8.86 8.45
N MET A 98 -1.12 9.83 7.55
CA MET A 98 -0.06 10.78 7.20
C MET A 98 0.22 11.79 8.31
N ASN A 99 -0.81 12.28 9.01
CA ASN A 99 -0.64 13.17 10.16
C ASN A 99 0.12 12.48 11.29
N PHE A 100 -0.19 11.20 11.56
CA PHE A 100 0.56 10.40 12.52
C PHE A 100 2.03 10.23 12.09
N CYS A 101 2.27 9.88 10.82
CA CYS A 101 3.63 9.73 10.28
C CYS A 101 4.43 11.03 10.44
N ALA A 102 3.85 12.17 10.06
CA ALA A 102 4.48 13.48 10.22
C ALA A 102 4.79 13.80 11.68
N ALA A 103 3.82 13.62 12.59
CA ALA A 103 4.01 13.87 14.01
C ALA A 103 5.12 12.98 14.60
N PHE A 104 5.15 11.70 14.22
CA PHE A 104 6.20 10.78 14.66
C PHE A 104 7.58 11.19 14.14
N LEU A 105 7.70 11.56 12.87
CA LEU A 105 8.97 12.02 12.31
C LEU A 105 9.46 13.32 12.96
N SER A 106 8.56 14.27 13.25
CA SER A 106 8.90 15.47 14.02
C SER A 106 9.34 15.15 15.45
N PHE A 107 8.69 14.20 16.10
CA PHE A 107 9.12 13.71 17.42
C PHE A 107 10.51 13.07 17.35
N ALA A 108 10.76 12.18 16.39
CA ALA A 108 12.04 11.53 16.22
C ALA A 108 13.16 12.56 15.95
N GLN A 109 12.91 13.54 15.07
CA GLN A 109 13.86 14.60 14.74
C GLN A 109 14.19 15.49 15.96
N SER A 110 13.22 15.79 16.82
CA SER A 110 13.44 16.61 18.02
C SER A 110 14.04 15.84 19.20
N THR A 111 13.93 14.52 19.20
CA THR A 111 14.43 13.65 20.28
C THR A 111 15.84 13.14 19.99
N VAL A 112 16.10 12.71 18.75
CA VAL A 112 17.38 12.14 18.32
C VAL A 112 18.29 13.27 17.84
N VAL A 113 18.79 14.05 18.79
CA VAL A 113 19.63 15.24 18.53
C VAL A 113 21.13 14.98 18.67
N GLN A 114 21.49 13.87 19.29
CA GLN A 114 22.88 13.48 19.50
C GLN A 114 23.22 12.32 18.56
N ASP A 115 24.22 12.54 17.71
CA ASP A 115 24.86 11.50 16.92
C ASP A 115 26.04 10.96 17.72
N ASP A 116 25.90 9.78 18.34
CA ASP A 116 26.99 9.06 19.02
C ASP A 116 27.24 7.73 18.29
N PRO A 117 28.10 7.72 17.25
CA PRO A 117 28.36 6.54 16.43
C PRO A 117 29.37 5.56 17.07
N ARG A 118 29.70 5.73 18.35
CA ARG A 118 30.70 4.92 19.08
C ARG A 118 30.15 3.60 19.56
#